data_AF-A0A7Y0PRQ1-F1
#
_entry.id   AF-A0A7Y0PRQ1-F1
#
_cell.length_a   1.000
_cell.length_b   1.000
_cell.length_c   1.000
_cell.angle_alpha   90.00
_cell.angle_beta   90.00
_cell.angle_gamma   90.00
#
_symmetry.space_group_name_H-M   'P 1'
#
loop_
_entity.id
_entity.type
_entity.pdbx_description
1 polymer ?
#
loop_
_entity_poly.entity_id
_entity_poly.type
_entity_poly.pdbx_seq_one_letter_code
_entity_poly.pdbx_strand_id
1 'polypeptide(L)'
;MTQTQPERHLAAGAPWAPPQPEVHWVATQPPAGWPGYGAPAPQRHSGMRWGWIVLGVVAAIVAVAIIGTVAQKTAKMTINGSVVASGYGTLTPGTGCSMTSMEGKSISVFGSRGDLVGTTMLNGTDGVAVNQWNTYGYGNYADGCRFTFTLADVSAADDYYTVAVGNDASKGVGFSKEQLQTSGAQITYGHS
;
A
#
# COMPACT_ATOMS: atom_id res chain seq x y z
N MET A 1 -28.43 -10.14 27.02
CA MET A 1 -27.84 -8.98 26.33
C MET A 1 -26.77 -8.43 27.26
N THR A 2 -25.51 -8.76 27.00
CA THR A 2 -24.37 -8.40 27.87
C THR A 2 -23.52 -7.41 27.09
N GLN A 3 -23.47 -6.18 27.59
CA GLN A 3 -22.81 -5.04 26.96
C GLN A 3 -21.34 -5.02 27.39
N THR A 4 -20.42 -5.30 26.47
CA THR A 4 -18.98 -5.26 26.72
C THR A 4 -18.47 -3.83 26.52
N GLN A 5 -17.84 -3.30 27.57
CA GLN A 5 -17.24 -1.97 27.68
C GLN A 5 -15.89 -1.91 26.93
N PRO A 6 -15.61 -0.90 26.09
CA PRO A 6 -14.29 -0.75 25.50
C PRO A 6 -13.32 0.00 26.44
N GLU A 7 -12.19 -0.65 26.71
CA GLU A 7 -11.02 -0.09 27.40
C GLU A 7 -10.39 1.05 26.58
N ARG A 8 -10.26 2.22 27.20
CA ARG A 8 -9.43 3.33 26.69
C ARG A 8 -7.98 3.06 27.06
N HIS A 9 -7.16 2.73 26.07
CA HIS A 9 -5.71 2.80 26.23
C HIS A 9 -5.22 4.24 26.09
N LEU A 10 -4.65 4.75 27.18
CA LEU A 10 -3.98 6.03 27.31
C LEU A 10 -2.70 6.06 26.47
N ALA A 11 -2.53 7.12 25.69
CA ALA A 11 -1.33 7.41 24.91
C ALA A 11 -0.13 7.65 25.83
N ALA A 12 0.95 6.91 25.59
CA ALA A 12 2.23 7.09 26.25
C ALA A 12 2.88 8.42 25.82
N GLY A 13 3.36 9.16 26.82
CA GLY A 13 3.91 10.51 26.68
C GLY A 13 5.18 10.59 25.85
N ALA A 14 5.33 11.71 25.15
CA ALA A 14 6.56 12.10 24.50
C ALA A 14 7.65 12.41 25.54
N PRO A 15 8.91 11.97 25.32
CA PRO A 15 10.01 12.28 26.21
C PRO A 15 10.37 13.77 26.14
N TRP A 16 10.53 14.35 27.32
CA TRP A 16 11.04 15.68 27.57
C TRP A 16 12.45 15.85 26.95
N ALA A 17 12.66 16.91 26.17
CA ALA A 17 13.98 17.31 25.73
C ALA A 17 14.52 18.38 26.70
N PRO A 18 15.73 18.24 27.26
CA PRO A 18 16.33 19.28 28.08
C PRO A 18 16.65 20.55 27.24
N PRO A 19 16.53 21.75 27.81
CA PRO A 19 16.91 22.99 27.13
C PRO A 19 18.43 23.00 26.88
N GLN A 20 18.82 23.35 25.65
CA GLN A 20 20.24 23.52 25.32
C GLN A 20 20.77 24.83 25.90
N PRO A 21 22.00 24.85 26.44
CA PRO A 21 22.62 26.06 26.96
C PRO A 21 22.97 27.02 25.82
N GLU A 22 22.47 28.25 25.90
CA GLU A 22 22.90 29.35 25.03
C GLU A 22 24.35 29.72 25.38
N VAL A 23 25.26 29.49 24.43
CA VAL A 23 26.67 29.90 24.56
C VAL A 23 26.77 31.35 24.09
N HIS A 24 26.76 32.27 25.03
CA HIS A 24 27.00 33.70 24.78
C HIS A 24 28.51 33.94 24.70
N TRP A 25 29.04 34.10 23.48
CA TRP A 25 30.43 34.56 23.30
C TRP A 25 30.51 36.07 23.51
N VAL A 26 31.05 36.49 24.65
CA VAL A 26 31.42 37.88 24.89
C VAL A 26 32.73 38.14 24.15
N ALA A 27 32.65 38.88 23.04
CA ALA A 27 33.83 39.37 22.33
C ALA A 27 34.50 40.47 23.17
N THR A 28 35.57 40.12 23.88
CA THR A 28 36.46 41.08 24.54
C THR A 28 37.18 41.91 23.48
N GLN A 29 36.85 43.20 23.38
CA GLN A 29 37.63 44.15 22.60
C GLN A 29 39.00 44.37 23.26
N PRO A 30 40.12 44.28 22.52
CA PRO A 30 41.43 44.64 23.07
C PRO A 30 41.57 46.17 23.21
N PRO A 31 42.33 46.66 24.21
CA PRO A 31 42.54 48.08 24.43
C PRO A 31 43.33 48.71 23.27
N ALA A 32 42.78 49.78 22.69
CA ALA A 32 43.42 50.55 21.63
C ALA A 32 44.46 51.52 22.21
N GLY A 33 45.74 51.29 21.91
CA GLY A 33 46.80 52.18 22.36
C GLY A 33 48.19 51.81 21.87
N TRP A 34 48.39 51.65 20.56
CA TRP A 34 49.73 51.55 19.96
C TRP A 34 49.76 52.27 18.60
N PRO A 35 50.57 53.32 18.42
CA PRO A 35 50.79 53.95 17.13
C PRO A 35 51.92 53.20 16.40
N GLY A 36 51.62 52.48 15.32
CA GLY A 36 52.72 51.95 14.49
C GLY A 36 52.49 50.79 13.54
N TYR A 37 51.28 50.24 13.38
CA TYR A 37 51.08 49.14 12.41
C TYR A 37 50.38 49.67 11.16
N GLY A 38 51.16 49.71 10.07
CA GLY A 38 50.69 50.02 8.73
C GLY A 38 49.53 49.10 8.32
N ALA A 39 48.62 49.68 7.53
CA ALA A 39 47.43 48.99 7.04
C ALA A 39 47.80 47.61 6.44
N PRO A 40 47.16 46.52 6.87
CA PRO A 40 47.33 45.25 6.20
C PRO A 40 46.76 45.37 4.78
N ALA A 41 47.52 44.87 3.80
CA ALA A 41 47.07 44.76 2.42
C ALA A 41 45.68 44.12 2.36
N PRO A 42 44.78 44.54 1.45
CA PRO A 42 43.45 43.97 1.35
C PRO A 42 43.58 42.47 1.09
N GLN A 43 43.21 41.66 2.08
CA GLN A 43 43.01 40.24 1.91
C GLN A 43 41.90 40.09 0.88
N ARG A 44 42.27 39.76 -0.37
CA ARG A 44 41.34 39.22 -1.34
C ARG A 44 40.84 37.93 -0.72
N HIS A 45 39.69 37.99 -0.07
CA HIS A 45 38.93 36.81 0.28
C HIS A 45 38.81 35.99 -1.01
N SER A 46 39.57 34.90 -1.08
CA SER A 46 39.29 33.80 -1.99
C SER A 46 37.89 33.36 -1.60
N GLY A 47 36.90 33.94 -2.27
CA GLY A 47 35.49 33.75 -1.99
C GLY A 47 35.21 32.28 -2.15
N MET A 48 35.29 31.56 -1.03
CA MET A 48 34.96 30.16 -0.95
C MET A 48 33.57 30.06 -1.57
N ARG A 49 33.50 29.28 -2.63
CA ARG A 49 32.45 29.19 -3.64
C ARG A 49 31.12 28.69 -3.06
N TRP A 50 30.59 29.37 -2.05
CA TRP A 50 29.37 29.04 -1.33
C TRP A 50 28.19 28.87 -2.28
N GLY A 51 28.13 29.66 -3.36
CA GLY A 51 27.12 29.50 -4.41
C GLY A 51 27.14 28.12 -5.10
N TRP A 52 28.31 27.50 -5.27
CA TRP A 52 28.44 26.16 -5.87
C TRP A 52 28.06 25.05 -4.89
N ILE A 53 28.32 25.25 -3.60
CA ILE A 53 27.91 24.30 -2.55
C ILE A 53 26.38 24.27 -2.45
N VAL A 54 25.73 25.43 -2.44
CA VAL A 54 24.27 25.53 -2.42
C VAL A 54 23.64 24.89 -3.66
N LEU A 55 24.20 25.13 -4.85
CA LEU A 55 23.76 24.48 -6.09
C LEU A 55 23.91 22.95 -6.03
N GLY A 56 25.03 22.45 -5.49
CA GLY A 56 25.26 21.02 -5.32
C GLY A 56 24.27 20.37 -4.35
N VAL A 57 23.96 21.04 -3.23
CA VAL A 57 22.98 20.54 -2.24
C VAL A 57 21.57 20.54 -2.82
N VAL A 58 21.14 21.60 -3.52
CA VAL A 58 19.82 21.65 -4.17
C VAL A 58 19.70 20.56 -5.24
N ALA A 59 20.72 20.38 -6.08
CA ALA A 59 20.74 19.31 -7.08
C ALA A 59 20.66 17.92 -6.45
N ALA A 60 21.35 17.68 -5.33
CA ALA A 60 21.27 16.42 -4.60
C ALA A 60 19.87 16.17 -4.01
N ILE A 61 19.23 17.19 -3.43
CA ILE A 61 17.85 17.08 -2.91
C ILE A 61 16.86 16.77 -4.03
N VAL A 62 16.97 17.47 -5.17
CA VAL A 62 16.12 17.21 -6.35
C VAL A 62 16.35 15.80 -6.88
N ALA A 63 17.59 15.33 -6.96
CA ALA A 63 17.89 13.96 -7.39
C ALA A 63 17.29 12.92 -6.45
N VAL A 64 17.39 13.09 -5.12
CA VAL A 64 16.78 12.19 -4.13
C VAL A 64 15.25 12.21 -4.23
N ALA A 65 14.64 13.37 -4.43
CA ALA A 65 13.20 13.49 -4.63
C ALA A 65 12.72 12.80 -5.92
N ILE A 66 13.47 12.91 -7.01
CA ILE A 66 13.18 12.21 -8.27
C ILE A 66 13.31 10.69 -8.09
N ILE A 67 14.38 10.22 -7.44
CA ILE A 67 14.57 8.78 -7.20
C ILE A 67 13.46 8.22 -6.29
N GLY A 68 13.08 8.95 -5.24
CA GLY A 68 11.99 8.55 -4.34
C GLY A 68 10.63 8.45 -5.04
N THR A 69 10.33 9.36 -5.96
CA THR A 69 9.05 9.36 -6.71
C THR A 69 8.99 8.27 -7.79
N VAL A 70 10.13 7.91 -8.40
CA VAL A 70 10.19 6.82 -9.39
C VAL A 70 10.07 5.45 -8.72
N ALA A 71 10.69 5.27 -7.54
CA ALA A 71 10.62 4.00 -6.81
C ALA A 71 9.19 3.61 -6.39
N GLN A 72 8.33 4.59 -6.08
CA GLN A 72 6.94 4.33 -5.70
C GLN A 72 6.07 3.89 -6.89
N LYS A 73 6.37 4.35 -8.11
CA LYS A 73 5.60 3.95 -9.32
C LYS A 73 5.88 2.52 -9.78
N THR A 74 6.92 1.88 -9.26
CA THR A 74 7.29 0.50 -9.62
C THR A 74 6.90 -0.53 -8.55
N ALA A 75 6.26 -0.11 -7.46
CA ALA A 75 5.81 -1.05 -6.45
C ALA A 75 4.77 -1.99 -7.07
N LYS A 76 5.06 -3.29 -7.03
CA LYS A 76 4.14 -4.35 -7.46
C LYS A 76 3.76 -5.22 -6.28
N MET A 77 2.61 -5.86 -6.37
CA MET A 77 2.14 -6.83 -5.39
C MET A 77 1.55 -8.07 -6.06
N THR A 78 1.58 -9.18 -5.32
CA THR A 78 0.87 -10.40 -5.69
C THR A 78 -0.43 -10.45 -4.91
N ILE A 79 -1.55 -10.60 -5.61
CA ILE A 79 -2.86 -10.77 -5.01
C ILE A 79 -3.22 -12.26 -5.06
N ASN A 80 -3.46 -12.84 -3.89
CA ASN A 80 -4.11 -14.13 -3.78
C ASN A 80 -5.60 -13.91 -3.50
N GLY A 81 -6.46 -14.79 -3.98
CA GLY A 81 -7.88 -14.65 -3.72
C GLY A 81 -8.68 -15.89 -4.05
N SER A 82 -9.98 -15.78 -3.82
CA SER A 82 -10.94 -16.80 -4.22
C SER A 82 -12.26 -16.19 -4.69
N VAL A 83 -12.89 -16.87 -5.65
CA VAL A 83 -14.23 -16.58 -6.12
C VAL A 83 -15.13 -17.74 -5.73
N VAL A 84 -16.18 -17.47 -4.96
CA VAL A 84 -17.24 -18.44 -4.69
C VAL A 84 -18.36 -18.18 -5.69
N ALA A 85 -18.48 -19.08 -6.67
CA ALA A 85 -19.58 -19.06 -7.62
C ALA A 85 -20.74 -19.89 -7.07
N SER A 86 -21.96 -19.36 -7.11
CA SER A 86 -23.16 -20.12 -6.77
C SER A 86 -23.36 -21.25 -7.78
N GLY A 87 -23.50 -22.48 -7.30
CA GLY A 87 -23.68 -23.66 -8.12
C GLY A 87 -24.76 -24.57 -7.54
N TYR A 88 -25.56 -25.18 -8.41
CA TYR A 88 -26.60 -26.11 -7.99
C TYR A 88 -26.07 -27.54 -8.06
N GLY A 89 -26.07 -28.25 -6.93
CA GLY A 89 -25.68 -29.66 -6.89
C GLY A 89 -25.76 -30.29 -5.51
N THR A 90 -25.80 -31.62 -5.46
CA THR A 90 -25.70 -32.43 -4.24
C THR A 90 -24.25 -32.75 -3.90
N LEU A 91 -23.33 -31.80 -4.10
CA LEU A 91 -21.91 -32.00 -3.83
C LEU A 91 -21.66 -31.97 -2.32
N THR A 92 -20.79 -32.84 -1.82
CA THR A 92 -20.35 -32.80 -0.43
C THR A 92 -19.36 -31.66 -0.24
N PRO A 93 -19.54 -30.78 0.77
CA PRO A 93 -18.56 -29.74 1.06
C PRO A 93 -17.14 -30.30 1.22
N GLY A 94 -16.16 -29.63 0.61
CA GLY A 94 -14.75 -30.02 0.61
C GLY A 94 -14.33 -30.94 -0.54
N THR A 95 -15.26 -31.44 -1.36
CA THR A 95 -14.89 -32.21 -2.57
C THR A 95 -14.53 -31.29 -3.73
N GLY A 96 -13.82 -31.82 -4.73
CA GLY A 96 -13.57 -31.09 -5.97
C GLY A 96 -14.88 -30.74 -6.69
N CYS A 97 -14.92 -29.57 -7.31
CA CYS A 97 -16.03 -29.12 -8.14
C CYS A 97 -15.52 -28.42 -9.40
N SER A 98 -16.28 -28.55 -10.48
CA SER A 98 -16.00 -27.85 -11.74
C SER A 98 -17.24 -27.11 -12.21
N MET A 99 -17.05 -25.92 -12.79
CA MET A 99 -18.12 -25.11 -13.36
C MET A 99 -17.66 -24.54 -14.70
N THR A 100 -18.25 -25.05 -15.79
CA THR A 100 -17.94 -24.59 -17.16
C THR A 100 -18.25 -23.11 -17.37
N SER A 101 -19.17 -22.54 -16.58
CA SER A 101 -19.49 -21.10 -16.60
C SER A 101 -18.39 -20.22 -16.02
N MET A 102 -17.47 -20.80 -15.24
CA MET A 102 -16.32 -20.11 -14.64
C MET A 102 -15.04 -20.29 -15.45
N GLU A 103 -15.00 -21.29 -16.35
CA GLU A 103 -13.88 -21.54 -17.24
C GLU A 103 -13.59 -20.32 -18.12
N GLY A 104 -12.35 -19.82 -18.07
CA GLY A 104 -11.91 -18.66 -18.85
C GLY A 104 -12.53 -17.33 -18.43
N LYS A 105 -13.25 -17.26 -17.29
CA LYS A 105 -13.71 -15.98 -16.75
C LYS A 105 -12.53 -15.15 -16.28
N SER A 106 -12.49 -13.88 -16.69
CA SER A 106 -11.47 -12.95 -16.21
C SER A 106 -11.73 -12.54 -14.76
N ILE A 107 -10.66 -12.38 -13.99
CA ILE A 107 -10.63 -11.65 -12.73
C ILE A 107 -9.83 -10.40 -13.01
N SER A 108 -10.49 -9.25 -12.95
CA SER A 108 -9.89 -7.95 -13.21
C SER A 108 -9.73 -7.17 -11.93
N VAL A 109 -8.59 -6.51 -11.78
CA VAL A 109 -8.30 -5.62 -10.67
C VAL A 109 -8.20 -4.21 -11.22
N PHE A 110 -8.98 -3.31 -10.64
CA PHE A 110 -9.03 -1.91 -11.00
C PHE A 110 -8.44 -1.06 -9.87
N GLY A 111 -7.64 -0.07 -10.24
CA GLY A 111 -7.12 0.94 -9.32
C GLY A 111 -8.21 1.90 -8.84
N SER A 112 -7.83 2.84 -7.98
CA SER A 112 -8.76 3.81 -7.37
C SER A 112 -9.44 4.72 -8.40
N ARG A 113 -8.84 4.88 -9.58
CA ARG A 113 -9.34 5.71 -10.69
C ARG A 113 -10.16 4.90 -11.70
N GLY A 114 -10.36 3.60 -11.46
CA GLY A 114 -11.05 2.70 -12.37
C GLY A 114 -10.17 2.19 -13.54
N ASP A 115 -8.88 2.45 -13.51
CA ASP A 115 -7.92 1.91 -14.46
C ASP A 115 -7.64 0.42 -14.20
N LEU A 116 -7.54 -0.38 -15.26
CA LEU A 116 -7.22 -1.81 -15.14
C LEU A 116 -5.74 -1.97 -14.79
N VAL A 117 -5.45 -2.51 -13.59
CA VAL A 117 -4.08 -2.69 -13.07
C VAL A 117 -3.61 -4.14 -13.07
N GLY A 118 -4.51 -5.09 -13.35
CA GLY A 118 -4.16 -6.49 -13.51
C GLY A 118 -5.34 -7.35 -13.92
N THR A 119 -5.07 -8.47 -14.59
CA THR A 119 -6.09 -9.45 -14.99
C THR A 119 -5.53 -10.86 -15.02
N THR A 120 -6.34 -11.85 -14.61
CA THR A 120 -6.04 -13.28 -14.75
C THR A 120 -7.31 -14.01 -15.19
N MET A 121 -7.18 -15.28 -15.61
CA MET A 121 -8.33 -16.13 -15.92
C MET A 121 -8.50 -17.18 -14.83
N LEU A 122 -9.75 -17.45 -14.46
CA LEU A 122 -10.07 -18.59 -13.61
C LEU A 122 -9.98 -19.89 -14.38
N ASN A 123 -9.37 -20.88 -13.72
CA ASN A 123 -9.56 -22.29 -14.08
C ASN A 123 -10.89 -22.75 -13.46
N GLY A 124 -11.85 -23.13 -14.30
CA GLY A 124 -13.17 -23.61 -13.89
C GLY A 124 -13.19 -25.07 -13.47
N THR A 125 -12.06 -25.81 -13.54
CA THR A 125 -12.01 -27.25 -13.20
C THR A 125 -11.53 -27.56 -11.78
N ASP A 126 -10.77 -26.65 -11.17
CA ASP A 126 -10.02 -26.92 -9.95
C ASP A 126 -10.65 -26.24 -8.72
N GLY A 127 -11.99 -26.25 -8.65
CA GLY A 127 -12.73 -25.67 -7.55
C GLY A 127 -12.91 -26.63 -6.36
N VAL A 128 -13.25 -26.07 -5.20
CA VAL A 128 -13.65 -26.82 -4.00
C VAL A 128 -15.09 -26.49 -3.63
N ALA A 129 -15.91 -27.52 -3.45
CA ALA A 129 -17.32 -27.39 -3.11
C ALA A 129 -17.45 -26.77 -1.71
N VAL A 130 -18.24 -25.71 -1.57
CA VAL A 130 -18.44 -25.00 -0.31
C VAL A 130 -19.91 -24.79 -0.01
N ASN A 131 -20.25 -24.77 1.28
CA ASN A 131 -21.57 -24.39 1.76
C ASN A 131 -21.49 -22.96 2.29
N GLN A 132 -21.76 -22.00 1.42
CA GLN A 132 -21.61 -20.56 1.68
C GLN A 132 -22.94 -19.92 2.08
N TRP A 133 -24.07 -20.39 1.52
CA TRP A 133 -25.39 -19.76 1.72
C TRP A 133 -26.39 -20.63 2.50
N ASN A 134 -26.02 -21.86 2.85
CA ASN A 134 -26.90 -22.83 3.50
C ASN A 134 -28.25 -23.01 2.77
N THR A 135 -28.23 -22.95 1.45
CA THR A 135 -29.42 -22.96 0.59
C THR A 135 -30.35 -24.15 0.85
N TYR A 136 -29.78 -25.30 1.21
CA TYR A 136 -30.53 -26.56 1.38
C TYR A 136 -31.01 -26.81 2.81
N GLY A 137 -30.80 -25.90 3.77
CA GLY A 137 -31.29 -25.99 5.15
C GLY A 137 -30.70 -27.11 6.03
N TYR A 138 -30.16 -28.17 5.43
CA TYR A 138 -29.60 -29.33 6.12
C TYR A 138 -28.07 -29.32 6.23
N GLY A 139 -27.38 -28.27 5.76
CA GLY A 139 -25.93 -28.13 5.89
C GLY A 139 -25.05 -29.14 5.12
N ASN A 140 -25.65 -30.21 4.59
CA ASN A 140 -24.94 -31.38 4.07
C ASN A 140 -24.49 -31.25 2.61
N TYR A 141 -24.99 -30.25 1.89
CA TYR A 141 -24.66 -30.04 0.48
C TYR A 141 -24.02 -28.68 0.28
N ALA A 142 -23.00 -28.64 -0.57
CA ALA A 142 -22.42 -27.42 -1.07
C ALA A 142 -23.41 -26.71 -1.99
N ASP A 143 -23.49 -25.38 -1.86
CA ASP A 143 -24.28 -24.50 -2.71
C ASP A 143 -23.42 -23.53 -3.53
N GLY A 144 -22.10 -23.70 -3.44
CA GLY A 144 -21.14 -22.98 -4.25
C GLY A 144 -19.90 -23.80 -4.57
N CYS A 145 -19.15 -23.31 -5.54
CA CYS A 145 -17.83 -23.79 -5.89
C CYS A 145 -16.84 -22.65 -5.71
N ARG A 146 -15.82 -22.86 -4.87
CA ARG A 146 -14.76 -21.90 -4.60
C ARG A 146 -13.58 -22.17 -5.52
N PHE A 147 -13.26 -21.20 -6.35
CA PHE A 147 -12.08 -21.21 -7.22
C PHE A 147 -11.03 -20.26 -6.64
N THR A 148 -9.78 -20.71 -6.52
CA THR A 148 -8.68 -19.84 -6.11
C THR A 148 -8.05 -19.18 -7.32
N PHE A 149 -7.47 -18.00 -7.12
CA PHE A 149 -6.67 -17.34 -8.13
C PHE A 149 -5.46 -16.65 -7.51
N THR A 150 -4.43 -16.51 -8.32
CA THR A 150 -3.25 -15.72 -8.00
C THR A 150 -2.97 -14.79 -9.17
N LEU A 151 -2.76 -13.52 -8.85
CA LEU A 151 -2.42 -12.48 -9.80
C LEU A 151 -1.10 -11.84 -9.37
N ALA A 152 -0.05 -12.12 -10.12
CA ALA A 152 1.27 -11.52 -9.89
C ALA A 152 1.36 -10.14 -10.55
N ASP A 153 2.36 -9.36 -10.15
CA ASP A 153 2.76 -8.13 -10.83
C ASP A 153 1.70 -7.01 -10.88
N VAL A 154 0.75 -6.99 -9.93
CA VAL A 154 -0.28 -5.94 -9.87
C VAL A 154 0.34 -4.64 -9.38
N SER A 155 0.05 -3.53 -10.07
CA SER A 155 0.48 -2.20 -9.62
C SER A 155 -0.01 -1.94 -8.19
N ALA A 156 0.90 -1.59 -7.29
CA ALA A 156 0.63 -1.30 -5.88
C ALA A 156 0.63 0.22 -5.59
N ALA A 157 0.31 1.03 -6.60
CA ALA A 157 0.36 2.49 -6.55
C ALA A 157 -0.81 3.14 -5.81
N ASP A 158 -1.96 2.47 -5.73
CA ASP A 158 -3.16 2.93 -5.02
C ASP A 158 -3.30 2.29 -3.63
N ASP A 159 -4.09 2.93 -2.76
CA ASP A 159 -4.46 2.39 -1.44
C ASP A 159 -5.75 1.54 -1.48
N TYR A 160 -6.57 1.72 -2.53
CA TYR A 160 -7.83 1.01 -2.72
C TYR A 160 -7.94 0.45 -4.13
N TYR A 161 -8.50 -0.75 -4.22
CA TYR A 161 -8.68 -1.48 -5.47
C TYR A 161 -10.09 -2.06 -5.54
N THR A 162 -10.58 -2.24 -6.75
CA THR A 162 -11.83 -2.96 -7.01
C THR A 162 -11.51 -4.25 -7.74
N VAL A 163 -11.89 -5.41 -7.19
CA VAL A 163 -11.69 -6.71 -7.85
C VAL A 163 -13.03 -7.20 -8.37
N ALA A 164 -13.11 -7.50 -9.66
CA ALA A 164 -14.33 -7.93 -10.33
C ALA A 164 -14.14 -9.25 -11.07
N VAL A 165 -15.21 -10.05 -11.13
CA VAL A 165 -15.31 -11.17 -12.07
C VAL A 165 -15.85 -10.61 -13.39
N GLY A 166 -15.00 -10.59 -14.42
CA GLY A 166 -15.24 -9.93 -15.70
C GLY A 166 -14.45 -8.63 -15.85
N ASN A 167 -14.85 -7.79 -16.80
CA ASN A 167 -14.14 -6.55 -17.17
C ASN A 167 -14.88 -5.27 -16.74
N ASP A 168 -15.81 -5.38 -15.78
CA ASP A 168 -16.67 -4.28 -15.35
C ASP A 168 -16.41 -3.95 -13.87
N ALA A 169 -15.73 -2.83 -13.63
CA ALA A 169 -15.39 -2.36 -12.30
C ALA A 169 -16.65 -2.08 -11.45
N SER A 170 -17.78 -1.70 -12.06
CA SER A 170 -19.01 -1.36 -11.33
C SER A 170 -19.66 -2.56 -10.64
N LYS A 171 -19.26 -3.78 -11.03
CA LYS A 171 -19.72 -5.05 -10.45
C LYS A 171 -18.69 -5.69 -9.52
N GLY A 172 -17.58 -5.01 -9.27
CA GLY A 172 -16.52 -5.50 -8.40
C GLY A 172 -16.76 -5.23 -6.93
N VAL A 173 -15.89 -5.80 -6.09
CA VAL A 173 -15.85 -5.58 -4.65
C VAL A 173 -14.61 -4.76 -4.32
N GLY A 174 -14.76 -3.75 -3.47
CA GLY A 174 -13.66 -2.90 -3.03
C GLY A 174 -12.83 -3.55 -1.93
N PHE A 175 -11.51 -3.40 -2.01
CA PHE A 175 -10.54 -3.88 -1.03
C PHE A 175 -9.47 -2.82 -0.78
N SER A 176 -8.93 -2.75 0.44
CA SER A 176 -7.70 -1.99 0.68
C SER A 176 -6.48 -2.75 0.16
N LYS A 177 -5.40 -2.02 -0.13
CA LYS A 177 -4.10 -2.59 -0.47
C LYS A 177 -3.62 -3.61 0.56
N GLU A 178 -3.70 -3.27 1.84
CA GLU A 178 -3.27 -4.12 2.95
C GLU A 178 -4.10 -5.41 3.01
N GLN A 179 -5.42 -5.32 2.79
CA GLN A 179 -6.27 -6.50 2.73
C GLN A 179 -5.85 -7.45 1.60
N LEU A 180 -5.60 -6.91 0.40
CA LEU A 180 -5.17 -7.71 -0.74
C LEU A 180 -3.80 -8.38 -0.52
N GLN A 181 -2.89 -7.72 0.21
CA GLN A 181 -1.57 -8.24 0.53
C GLN A 181 -1.56 -9.28 1.67
N THR A 182 -2.47 -9.15 2.65
CA THR A 182 -2.47 -9.98 3.86
C THR A 182 -3.48 -11.12 3.82
N SER A 183 -4.71 -10.82 3.41
CA SER A 183 -5.86 -11.73 3.49
C SER A 183 -6.33 -12.20 2.11
N GLY A 184 -6.00 -11.43 1.08
CA GLY A 184 -6.43 -11.68 -0.29
C GLY A 184 -7.85 -11.21 -0.60
N ALA A 185 -8.27 -11.39 -1.85
CA ALA A 185 -9.61 -11.03 -2.31
C ALA A 185 -10.58 -12.20 -2.14
N GLN A 186 -11.77 -11.94 -1.60
CA GLN A 186 -12.87 -12.92 -1.53
C GLN A 186 -14.10 -12.35 -2.22
N ILE A 187 -14.55 -13.01 -3.28
CA ILE A 187 -15.63 -12.50 -4.15
C ILE A 187 -16.72 -13.55 -4.26
N THR A 188 -17.97 -13.11 -4.18
CA THR A 188 -19.14 -13.93 -4.48
C THR A 188 -19.61 -13.63 -5.90
N TYR A 189 -19.89 -14.66 -6.70
CA TYR A 189 -20.38 -14.52 -8.06
C TYR A 189 -21.66 -15.34 -8.29
N GLY A 190 -22.62 -14.77 -9.01
CA GLY A 190 -23.84 -15.47 -9.44
C GLY A 190 -24.97 -15.55 -8.41
N HIS A 191 -24.77 -15.03 -7.19
CA HIS A 191 -25.84 -14.92 -6.21
C HIS A 191 -26.46 -13.51 -6.28
N SER A 192 -27.62 -13.41 -6.95
CA SER A 192 -28.46 -12.21 -7.03
C SER A 192 -29.77 -12.40 -6.28
#